data_AF-H5U4M9-F1
#
_entry.id   AF-H5U4M9-F1
#
_cell.length_a   1.000
_cell.length_b   1.000
_cell.length_c   1.000
_cell.angle_alpha   90.00
_cell.angle_beta   90.00
_cell.angle_gamma   90.00
#
_symmetry.space_group_name_H-M   'P 1'
#
loop_
_entity.id
_entity.type
_entity.pdbx_description
1 polymer ?
#
loop_
_entity_poly.entity_id
_entity_poly.type
_entity_poly.pdbx_seq_one_letter_code
_entity_poly.pdbx_strand_id
1 'polypeptide(L)'
;MSPTNGAGNLPPIQIEWTARQGDARRATLSSLAAPRLWARTVGIAAVFATIFAAVCIATGSGWSLGLLIGVSVFLVCSVAWIGAALIAGHVQNRKILAPGATWGAGADDEFLRVDTPASTVLLRRDSIRSVTPVGGQLVLVKASPESIRLLPAPLFAQPVWTLESC
;
A
#
# COMPACT_ATOMS: atom_id res chain seq x y z
N MET A 1 -11.86 -2.00 40.95
CA MET A 1 -10.44 -2.37 40.73
C MET A 1 -10.33 -2.85 39.28
N SER A 2 -9.74 -2.04 38.41
CA SER A 2 -9.42 -2.46 37.03
C SER A 2 -8.35 -3.55 37.07
N PRO A 3 -8.47 -4.62 36.29
CA PRO A 3 -7.34 -5.50 36.05
C PRO A 3 -6.33 -4.76 35.18
N THR A 4 -5.22 -4.37 35.79
CA THR A 4 -3.99 -3.99 35.12
C THR A 4 -3.44 -5.23 34.41
N ASN A 5 -3.71 -5.36 33.11
CA ASN A 5 -3.09 -6.41 32.31
C ASN A 5 -1.63 -6.03 32.02
N GLY A 6 -0.75 -6.34 32.97
CA GLY A 6 0.68 -6.43 32.72
C GLY A 6 0.99 -7.68 31.89
N ALA A 7 1.74 -7.49 30.80
CA ALA A 7 2.47 -8.50 30.04
C ALA A 7 1.70 -9.79 29.64
N GLY A 8 1.17 -9.84 28.41
CA GLY A 8 0.99 -11.11 27.69
C GLY A 8 -0.33 -11.32 26.95
N ASN A 9 -1.37 -10.52 27.19
CA ASN A 9 -2.64 -10.70 26.51
C ASN A 9 -2.72 -9.86 25.23
N LEU A 10 -2.91 -10.55 24.10
CA LEU A 10 -3.20 -9.93 22.82
C LEU A 10 -4.47 -9.07 22.93
N PRO A 11 -4.52 -7.88 22.30
CA PRO A 11 -5.74 -7.09 22.26
C PRO A 11 -6.92 -7.94 21.75
N PRO A 12 -8.11 -7.85 22.39
CA PRO A 12 -9.28 -8.56 21.91
C PRO A 12 -9.70 -8.01 20.53
N ILE A 13 -10.17 -8.89 19.66
CA ILE A 13 -10.72 -8.50 18.36
C ILE A 13 -12.04 -7.75 18.62
N GLN A 14 -12.14 -6.53 18.12
CA GLN A 14 -13.31 -5.65 18.27
C GLN A 14 -14.10 -5.51 16.97
N ILE A 15 -13.43 -5.63 15.83
CA ILE A 15 -14.02 -5.56 14.50
C ILE A 15 -13.63 -6.82 13.74
N GLU A 16 -14.62 -7.50 13.20
CA GLU A 16 -14.42 -8.57 12.24
C GLU A 16 -14.92 -8.13 10.87
N TRP A 17 -14.12 -8.40 9.84
CA TRP A 17 -14.45 -8.14 8.46
C TRP A 17 -14.18 -9.36 7.62
N THR A 18 -15.13 -9.72 6.77
CA THR A 18 -15.01 -10.82 5.81
C THR A 18 -14.86 -10.28 4.41
N ALA A 19 -13.82 -10.75 3.71
CA ALA A 19 -13.58 -10.39 2.33
C ALA A 19 -14.69 -10.93 1.43
N ARG A 20 -15.26 -10.04 0.61
CA ARG A 20 -16.30 -10.36 -0.36
C ARG A 20 -15.72 -10.52 -1.76
N GLN A 21 -16.51 -11.14 -2.63
CA GLN A 21 -16.15 -11.26 -4.03
C GLN A 21 -15.97 -9.86 -4.66
N GLY A 22 -14.78 -9.61 -5.22
CA GLY A 22 -14.44 -8.34 -5.86
C GLY A 22 -13.60 -7.39 -5.00
N ASP A 23 -13.45 -7.63 -3.70
CA ASP A 23 -12.63 -6.75 -2.84
C ASP A 23 -11.15 -6.81 -3.21
N ALA A 24 -10.62 -7.98 -3.62
CA ALA A 24 -9.27 -8.08 -4.18
C ALA A 24 -9.05 -7.17 -5.40
N ARG A 25 -10.05 -7.06 -6.29
CA ARG A 25 -9.99 -6.19 -7.48
C ARG A 25 -10.04 -4.72 -7.08
N ARG A 26 -10.93 -4.36 -6.17
CA ARG A 26 -11.09 -2.98 -5.69
C ARG A 26 -9.88 -2.51 -4.86
N ALA A 27 -9.28 -3.38 -4.05
CA ALA A 27 -8.01 -3.14 -3.37
C ALA A 27 -6.86 -2.90 -4.37
N THR A 28 -6.81 -3.69 -5.45
CA THR A 28 -5.82 -3.50 -6.51
C THR A 28 -6.04 -2.16 -7.23
N LEU A 29 -7.28 -1.79 -7.55
CA LEU A 29 -7.59 -0.52 -8.21
C LEU A 29 -7.36 0.69 -7.30
N SER A 30 -7.63 0.59 -6.01
CA SER A 30 -7.32 1.67 -5.06
C SER A 30 -5.82 1.90 -4.92
N SER A 31 -4.96 0.89 -5.14
CA SER A 31 -3.52 1.09 -5.22
C SER A 31 -3.08 2.01 -6.37
N LEU A 32 -3.84 2.09 -7.48
CA LEU A 32 -3.59 3.07 -8.56
C LEU A 32 -3.77 4.51 -8.07
N ALA A 33 -4.70 4.75 -7.16
CA ALA A 33 -5.00 6.07 -6.62
C ALA A 33 -3.94 6.59 -5.63
N ALA A 34 -2.87 5.83 -5.35
CA ALA A 34 -1.77 6.25 -4.48
C ALA A 34 -0.59 6.80 -5.33
N PRO A 35 -0.55 8.10 -5.66
CA PRO A 35 0.48 8.68 -6.53
C PRO A 35 1.91 8.48 -6.01
N ARG A 36 2.08 8.40 -4.69
CA ARG A 36 3.38 8.15 -4.05
C ARG A 36 3.96 6.77 -4.35
N LEU A 37 3.11 5.76 -4.60
CA LEU A 37 3.58 4.42 -4.99
C LEU A 37 4.23 4.45 -6.37
N TRP A 38 3.69 5.29 -7.27
CA TRP A 38 4.12 5.35 -8.67
C TRP A 38 5.26 6.33 -8.91
N ALA A 39 5.40 7.36 -8.06
CA ALA A 39 6.43 8.39 -8.20
C ALA A 39 7.85 7.81 -8.32
N ARG A 40 8.17 6.76 -7.54
CA ARG A 40 9.49 6.10 -7.60
C ARG A 40 9.70 5.39 -8.94
N THR A 41 8.69 4.65 -9.40
CA THR A 41 8.73 3.91 -10.66
C THR A 41 8.84 4.85 -11.86
N VAL A 42 8.05 5.93 -11.86
CA VAL A 42 8.07 6.97 -12.89
C VAL A 42 9.42 7.70 -12.88
N GLY A 43 9.98 8.00 -11.71
CA GLY A 43 11.31 8.60 -11.60
C GLY A 43 12.42 7.74 -12.22
N ILE A 44 12.40 6.43 -11.97
CA ILE A 44 13.37 5.50 -12.57
C ILE A 44 13.19 5.43 -14.09
N ALA A 45 11.95 5.34 -14.59
CA ALA A 45 11.67 5.35 -16.02
C ALA A 45 12.15 6.65 -16.70
N ALA A 46 12.01 7.79 -16.02
CA ALA A 46 12.50 9.08 -16.51
C ALA A 46 14.02 9.08 -16.66
N VAL A 47 14.77 8.52 -15.69
CA VAL A 47 16.24 8.40 -15.78
C VAL A 47 16.66 7.59 -17.01
N PHE A 48 16.06 6.42 -17.23
CA PHE A 48 16.35 5.61 -18.42
C PHE A 48 16.05 6.38 -19.71
N ALA A 49 14.88 7.01 -19.78
CA ALA A 49 14.49 7.81 -20.93
C ALA A 49 15.47 8.95 -21.24
N THR A 50 15.96 9.65 -20.22
CA THR A 50 16.96 10.70 -20.38
C THR A 50 18.28 10.16 -20.90
N ILE A 51 18.74 9.01 -20.41
CA ILE A 51 19.97 8.36 -20.88
C ILE A 51 19.85 8.01 -22.37
N PHE A 52 18.77 7.33 -22.77
CA PHE A 52 18.55 6.95 -24.17
C PHE A 52 18.44 8.18 -25.09
N ALA A 53 17.72 9.22 -24.66
CA ALA A 53 17.64 10.48 -25.40
C ALA A 53 19.01 11.13 -25.57
N ALA A 54 19.80 11.21 -24.50
CA ALA A 54 21.14 11.80 -24.50
C ALA A 54 22.11 11.05 -25.44
N VAL A 55 22.09 9.72 -25.42
CA VAL A 55 22.90 8.89 -26.33
C VAL A 55 22.54 9.19 -27.78
N CYS A 56 21.25 9.23 -28.12
CA CYS A 56 20.81 9.50 -29.49
C CYS A 56 21.17 10.92 -29.96
N ILE A 57 21.16 11.90 -29.06
CA ILE A 57 21.59 13.26 -29.38
C ILE A 57 23.12 13.28 -29.60
N ALA A 58 23.88 12.61 -28.74
CA ALA A 58 25.33 12.55 -28.80
C ALA A 58 25.86 11.82 -30.05
N THR A 59 25.13 10.84 -30.57
CA THR A 59 25.49 10.12 -31.80
C THR A 59 25.15 10.88 -33.09
N GLY A 60 24.74 12.15 -33.00
CA GLY A 60 24.47 13.00 -34.18
C GLY A 60 23.10 12.77 -34.83
N SER A 61 22.24 11.96 -34.23
CA SER A 61 20.90 11.62 -34.75
C SER A 61 19.88 12.76 -34.67
N GLY A 62 20.26 13.89 -34.05
CA GLY A 62 19.42 15.07 -33.90
C GLY A 62 18.43 15.00 -32.73
N TRP A 63 17.99 16.18 -32.29
CA TRP A 63 17.11 16.35 -31.14
C TRP A 63 15.75 15.67 -31.31
N SER A 64 15.19 15.67 -32.52
CA SER A 64 13.87 15.08 -32.80
C SER A 64 13.86 13.57 -32.56
N LEU A 65 14.87 12.85 -33.04
CA LEU A 65 14.96 11.40 -32.84
C LEU A 65 15.26 11.06 -31.38
N GLY A 66 16.15 11.81 -30.73
CA GLY A 66 16.46 11.63 -29.31
C GLY A 66 15.25 11.83 -28.40
N LEU A 67 14.44 12.87 -28.66
CA LEU A 67 13.21 13.11 -27.92
C LEU A 67 12.16 12.01 -28.17
N LEU A 68 11.98 11.59 -29.42
CA LEU A 68 11.04 10.52 -29.76
C LEU A 68 11.39 9.22 -29.03
N ILE A 69 12.66 8.80 -29.09
CA ILE A 69 13.13 7.59 -28.40
C ILE A 69 13.02 7.76 -26.88
N GLY A 70 13.42 8.90 -26.33
CA GLY A 70 13.30 9.17 -24.90
C GLY A 70 11.87 9.04 -24.39
N VAL A 71 10.91 9.70 -25.05
CA VAL A 71 9.49 9.63 -24.70
C VAL A 71 8.95 8.21 -24.87
N SER A 72 9.30 7.52 -25.96
CA SER A 72 8.87 6.13 -26.18
C SER A 72 9.37 5.19 -25.08
N VAL A 73 10.67 5.28 -24.72
CA VAL A 73 11.25 4.47 -23.64
C VAL A 73 10.58 4.80 -22.31
N PHE A 74 10.39 6.08 -22.01
CA PHE A 74 9.71 6.52 -20.79
C PHE A 74 8.32 5.88 -20.66
N LEU A 75 7.51 5.96 -21.71
CA LEU A 75 6.15 5.44 -21.72
C LEU A 75 6.13 3.92 -21.59
N VAL A 76 6.93 3.21 -22.39
CA VAL A 76 6.99 1.74 -22.38
C VAL A 76 7.44 1.23 -21.01
N CYS A 77 8.52 1.78 -20.46
CA CYS A 77 9.02 1.39 -19.14
C CYS A 77 8.03 1.70 -18.03
N SER A 78 7.41 2.88 -18.05
CA SER A 78 6.41 3.27 -17.04
C SER A 78 5.21 2.34 -17.07
N VAL A 79 4.64 2.08 -18.25
CA VAL A 79 3.47 1.19 -18.39
C VAL A 79 3.83 -0.24 -18.01
N ALA A 80 4.98 -0.76 -18.44
CA ALA A 80 5.41 -2.12 -18.13
C ALA A 80 5.60 -2.33 -16.62
N TRP A 81 6.29 -1.41 -15.93
CA TRP A 81 6.49 -1.55 -14.48
C TRP A 81 5.21 -1.32 -13.68
N ILE A 82 4.38 -0.34 -14.05
CA ILE A 82 3.08 -0.13 -13.40
C ILE A 82 2.22 -1.39 -13.59
N GLY A 83 2.15 -1.93 -14.79
CA GLY A 83 1.43 -3.17 -15.10
C GLY A 83 1.93 -4.36 -14.30
N ALA A 84 3.25 -4.58 -14.25
CA ALA A 84 3.85 -5.66 -13.47
C ALA A 84 3.56 -5.54 -11.96
N ALA A 85 3.66 -4.33 -11.40
CA ALA A 85 3.34 -4.07 -10.01
C ALA A 85 1.85 -4.31 -9.70
N LEU A 86 0.95 -3.92 -10.60
CA LEU A 86 -0.48 -4.18 -10.45
C LEU A 86 -0.80 -5.67 -10.54
N ILE A 87 -0.15 -6.41 -11.43
CA ILE A 87 -0.32 -7.87 -11.53
C ILE A 87 0.18 -8.54 -10.24
N ALA A 88 1.37 -8.16 -9.76
CA ALA A 88 1.91 -8.69 -8.51
C ALA A 88 0.98 -8.37 -7.31
N GLY A 89 0.55 -7.11 -7.20
CA GLY A 89 -0.41 -6.68 -6.19
C GLY A 89 -1.76 -7.41 -6.32
N HIS A 90 -2.25 -7.64 -7.53
CA HIS A 90 -3.48 -8.38 -7.78
C HIS A 90 -3.38 -9.83 -7.33
N VAL A 91 -2.29 -10.52 -7.69
CA VAL A 91 -2.05 -11.91 -7.29
C VAL A 91 -1.94 -12.02 -5.76
N GLN A 92 -1.22 -11.10 -5.13
CA GLN A 92 -1.11 -11.05 -3.67
C GLN A 92 -2.47 -10.77 -3.02
N ASN A 93 -3.21 -9.78 -3.50
CA ASN A 93 -4.54 -9.44 -2.99
C ASN A 93 -5.54 -10.59 -3.16
N ARG A 94 -5.49 -11.34 -4.27
CA ARG A 94 -6.36 -12.52 -4.44
C ARG A 94 -6.09 -13.63 -3.43
N LYS A 95 -4.85 -13.76 -2.94
CA LYS A 95 -4.50 -14.73 -1.90
C LYS A 95 -4.99 -14.29 -0.52
N ILE A 96 -4.77 -13.02 -0.17
CA ILE A 96 -5.07 -12.50 1.19
C ILE A 96 -6.55 -12.07 1.32
N LEU A 97 -7.20 -11.66 0.23
CA LEU A 97 -8.61 -11.26 0.15
C LEU A 97 -9.45 -12.28 -0.65
N ALA A 98 -9.11 -13.57 -0.52
CA ALA A 98 -9.94 -14.63 -1.08
C ALA A 98 -11.36 -14.54 -0.49
N PRO A 99 -12.42 -14.81 -1.27
CA PRO A 99 -13.79 -14.76 -0.73
C PRO A 99 -13.94 -15.65 0.51
N GLY A 100 -14.48 -15.09 1.59
CA GLY A 100 -14.61 -15.77 2.88
C GLY A 100 -13.39 -15.64 3.81
N ALA A 101 -12.31 -14.98 3.36
CA ALA A 101 -11.20 -14.64 4.24
C ALA A 101 -11.65 -13.70 5.36
N THR A 102 -11.45 -14.12 6.61
CA THR A 102 -11.76 -13.34 7.81
C THR A 102 -10.55 -12.49 8.20
N TRP A 103 -10.84 -11.25 8.57
CA TRP A 103 -9.89 -10.31 9.13
C TRP A 103 -10.44 -9.81 10.45
N GLY A 104 -9.55 -9.64 11.42
CA GLY A 104 -9.88 -9.07 12.72
C GLY A 104 -9.08 -7.79 12.93
N ALA A 105 -9.68 -6.80 13.57
CA ALA A 105 -8.97 -5.68 14.13
C ALA A 105 -9.38 -5.48 15.59
N GLY A 106 -8.40 -5.15 16.43
CA GLY A 106 -8.60 -4.85 17.84
C GLY A 106 -7.54 -3.86 18.30
N ALA A 107 -7.80 -3.14 19.38
CA ALA A 107 -6.80 -2.26 19.97
C ALA A 107 -6.95 -2.22 21.48
N ASP A 108 -5.82 -2.08 22.16
CA ASP A 108 -5.73 -1.68 23.57
C ASP A 108 -4.97 -0.35 23.67
N ASP A 109 -4.55 0.04 24.86
CA ASP A 109 -3.87 1.32 25.11
C ASP A 109 -2.46 1.39 24.50
N GLU A 110 -1.80 0.25 24.24
CA GLU A 110 -0.39 0.21 23.79
C GLU A 110 -0.25 -0.31 22.35
N PHE A 111 -1.10 -1.26 21.96
CA PHE A 111 -1.03 -2.01 20.73
C PHE A 111 -2.34 -1.97 19.96
N LEU A 112 -2.16 -2.07 18.65
CA LEU A 112 -3.19 -2.31 17.69
C LEU A 112 -2.93 -3.65 17.01
N ARG A 113 -3.93 -4.53 17.08
CA ARG A 113 -3.90 -5.87 16.51
C ARG A 113 -4.67 -5.87 15.20
N VAL A 114 -4.05 -6.45 14.17
CA VAL A 114 -4.70 -6.79 12.92
C VAL A 114 -4.44 -8.26 12.63
N ASP A 115 -5.51 -9.05 12.68
CA ASP A 115 -5.48 -10.44 12.26
C ASP A 115 -5.80 -10.52 10.77
N THR A 116 -4.88 -11.13 10.03
CA THR A 116 -5.04 -11.42 8.61
C THR A 116 -5.04 -12.94 8.43
N PRO A 117 -5.59 -13.47 7.32
CA PRO A 117 -5.55 -14.91 7.04
C PRO A 117 -4.16 -15.53 7.01
N ALA A 118 -3.12 -14.71 6.80
CA ALA A 118 -1.74 -15.15 6.72
C ALA A 118 -0.94 -14.96 8.02
N SER A 119 -1.35 -14.01 8.87
CA SER A 119 -0.58 -13.61 10.06
C SER A 119 -1.35 -12.67 10.98
N THR A 120 -1.00 -12.67 12.25
CA THR A 120 -1.37 -11.61 13.21
C THR A 120 -0.28 -10.55 13.24
N VAL A 121 -0.66 -9.29 13.07
CA VAL A 121 0.24 -8.14 13.16
C VAL A 121 -0.13 -7.32 14.38
N LEU A 122 0.86 -7.05 15.22
CA LEU A 122 0.77 -6.09 16.32
C LEU A 122 1.55 -4.83 15.96
N LEU A 123 0.89 -3.69 16.03
CA LEU A 123 1.45 -2.37 15.79
C LEU A 123 1.37 -1.60 17.08
N ARG A 124 2.49 -1.09 17.58
CA ARG A 124 2.45 -0.23 18.77
C ARG A 124 1.85 1.13 18.40
N ARG A 125 0.94 1.67 19.22
CA ARG A 125 0.21 2.92 18.93
C ARG A 125 1.16 4.11 18.74
N ASP A 126 2.19 4.22 19.57
CA ASP A 126 3.24 5.26 19.50
C ASP A 126 4.01 5.26 18.17
N SER A 127 4.10 4.10 17.50
CA SER A 127 4.80 3.96 16.23
C SER A 127 3.96 4.47 15.05
N ILE A 128 2.63 4.55 15.19
CA ILE A 128 1.74 4.94 14.10
C ILE A 128 1.87 6.45 13.85
N ARG A 129 2.59 6.82 12.78
CA ARG A 129 2.78 8.22 12.40
C ARG A 129 1.61 8.80 11.61
N SER A 130 0.97 7.98 10.78
CA SER A 130 -0.13 8.43 9.94
C SER A 130 -1.00 7.28 9.47
N VAL A 131 -2.30 7.54 9.39
CA VAL A 131 -3.33 6.67 8.83
C VAL A 131 -3.99 7.44 7.69
N THR A 132 -3.88 6.98 6.45
CA THR A 132 -4.39 7.70 5.28
C THR A 132 -5.30 6.82 4.44
N PRO A 133 -6.55 7.22 4.15
CA PRO A 133 -7.40 6.47 3.25
C PRO A 133 -6.85 6.52 1.82
N VAL A 134 -6.85 5.36 1.15
CA VAL A 134 -6.36 5.19 -0.22
C VAL A 134 -7.50 4.59 -1.05
N GLY A 135 -8.02 5.37 -2.00
CA GLY A 135 -9.05 4.94 -2.94
C GLY A 135 -10.32 4.36 -2.31
N GLY A 136 -10.67 4.78 -1.08
CA GLY A 136 -11.90 4.42 -0.37
C GLY A 136 -12.03 2.98 0.13
N GLN A 137 -11.06 2.11 -0.17
CA GLN A 137 -11.10 0.67 0.14
C GLN A 137 -9.90 0.21 0.98
N LEU A 138 -8.81 0.96 0.95
CA LEU A 138 -7.61 0.68 1.71
C LEU A 138 -7.29 1.84 2.64
N VAL A 139 -6.61 1.53 3.71
CA VAL A 139 -6.02 2.48 4.62
C VAL A 139 -4.53 2.19 4.69
N LEU A 140 -3.73 3.20 4.40
CA LEU A 140 -2.29 3.17 4.51
C LEU A 140 -1.91 3.52 5.95
N VAL A 141 -1.34 2.55 6.66
CA VAL A 141 -0.80 2.75 8.00
C VAL A 141 0.72 2.82 7.90
N LYS A 142 1.27 3.95 8.35
CA LYS A 142 2.71 4.18 8.39
C LYS A 142 3.18 4.14 9.84
N ALA A 143 3.79 3.03 10.23
CA ALA A 143 4.38 2.85 11.57
C ALA A 143 5.88 3.25 11.63
N SER A 144 6.55 3.32 10.49
CA SER A 144 7.94 3.73 10.34
C SER A 144 8.16 4.17 8.89
N PRO A 145 9.16 5.00 8.57
CA PRO A 145 9.58 5.24 7.18
C PRO A 145 9.73 3.95 6.34
N GLU A 146 10.09 2.83 6.96
CA GLU A 146 10.28 1.55 6.28
C GLU A 146 9.05 0.62 6.32
N SER A 147 8.12 0.84 7.26
CA SER A 147 6.94 -0.03 7.43
C SER A 147 5.66 0.68 7.01
N ILE A 148 5.34 0.55 5.73
CA ILE A 148 4.07 0.98 5.13
C ILE A 148 3.20 -0.25 4.91
N ARG A 149 1.99 -0.27 5.48
CA ARG A 149 1.02 -1.36 5.28
C ARG A 149 -0.27 -0.83 4.71
N LEU A 150 -0.84 -1.57 3.76
CA LEU A 150 -2.18 -1.35 3.22
C LEU A 150 -3.13 -2.33 3.88
N LEU A 151 -4.14 -1.81 4.58
CA LEU A 151 -5.13 -2.60 5.31
C LEU A 151 -6.54 -2.30 4.79
N PRO A 152 -7.49 -3.24 4.84
CA PRO A 152 -8.87 -2.98 4.45
C PRO A 152 -9.49 -1.83 5.26
N ALA A 153 -10.05 -0.83 4.57
CA ALA A 153 -10.71 0.31 5.20
C ALA A 153 -11.83 -0.04 6.19
N PRO A 154 -12.62 -1.13 6.01
CA PRO A 154 -13.65 -1.52 6.97
C PRO A 154 -13.11 -1.83 8.37
N LEU A 155 -11.84 -2.22 8.50
CA LEU A 155 -11.21 -2.44 9.80
C LEU A 155 -11.02 -1.14 10.60
N PHE A 156 -11.21 0.02 9.95
CA PHE A 156 -11.03 1.36 10.51
C PHE A 156 -12.34 2.10 10.75
N ALA A 157 -13.49 1.45 10.59
CA ALA A 157 -14.76 2.00 11.07
C ALA A 157 -14.68 2.10 12.60
N GLN A 158 -14.75 3.31 13.15
CA GLN A 158 -14.56 3.59 14.60
C GLN A 158 -15.39 2.69 15.52
N PRO A 159 -14.93 2.37 16.76
CA PRO A 159 -14.09 3.20 17.64
C PRO A 159 -12.60 2.80 17.79
N VAL A 160 -12.12 1.71 17.18
CA VAL A 160 -10.79 1.13 17.44
C VAL A 160 -9.61 2.09 17.15
N TRP A 161 -9.81 3.05 16.24
CA TRP A 161 -8.76 3.91 15.67
C TRP A 161 -8.89 5.38 16.04
N THR A 162 -9.59 5.71 17.13
CA THR A 162 -9.50 7.05 17.71
C THR A 162 -8.08 7.26 18.23
N LEU A 163 -7.21 7.73 17.34
CA LEU A 163 -5.99 8.41 17.72
C LEU A 163 -6.47 9.72 18.34
N GLU A 164 -6.49 9.80 19.67
CA GLU A 164 -6.69 11.07 20.34
C GLU A 164 -5.62 12.02 19.79
N SER A 165 -6.09 13.05 19.10
CA SER A 165 -5.25 14.14 18.59
C SER A 165 -4.62 14.83 19.79
N CYS A 166 -3.36 14.52 20.07
CA CYS A 166 -2.47 15.41 20.83
C CYS A 166 -1.88 16.45 19.89
#